data_AF-A0A821DV80-F1
#
_entry.id   AF-A0A821DV80-F1
#
_cell.length_a   1.000
_cell.length_b   1.000
_cell.length_c   1.000
_cell.angle_alpha   90.00
_cell.angle_beta   90.00
_cell.angle_gamma   90.00
#
_symmetry.space_group_name_H-M   'P 1'
#
loop_
_entity.id
_entity.type
_entity.pdbx_description
1 polymer ?
#
loop_
_entity_poly.entity_id
_entity_poly.type
_entity_poly.pdbx_seq_one_letter_code
_entity_poly.pdbx_strand_id
1 'polypeptide(L)'
;MGSDFFDQNAHEDFKNLDKLIHYVNLQQENGSGINVFYSTPSCYLYVLSKAEKKWSTKTDDFFPYASTPSVYWTGYYTSRSVLKRYERYANNILQVTRQQNGFSQSNLRNPIFDLSEAMGLAQHHDSVSGTSKQHVANYYAQRLSDGIDRAIEVINDAYGKLLSKENRTIPIPNQFLCHYSNIRACLPIEEQKQFTLTFWNSTIHPVTIYYRVPVTRQYFIYDPIGNLVSAEYLMIPDTTKNIPGRMNDNIGKEIIIRYNTDINSEKKYYTDGNERQVLERIRDYRPTWHYIPDDPISSNYYPINSRIWIRDQDRQLTI
;
A
#
# COMPACT_ATOMS: atom_id res chain seq x y z
N MET A 1 -19.61 -23.22 -8.95
CA MET A 1 -19.05 -24.04 -7.87
C MET A 1 -18.05 -23.20 -7.14
N GLY A 2 -18.30 -22.92 -5.86
CA GLY A 2 -17.50 -21.97 -5.08
C GLY A 2 -18.30 -20.73 -4.67
N SER A 3 -17.86 -20.18 -3.54
CA SER A 3 -18.27 -18.91 -2.92
C SER A 3 -17.31 -18.66 -1.74
N ASP A 4 -17.57 -17.61 -0.96
CA ASP A 4 -16.83 -17.30 0.27
C ASP A 4 -16.88 -18.49 1.25
N PHE A 5 -15.70 -19.01 1.60
CA PHE A 5 -15.51 -20.14 2.53
C PHE A 5 -16.35 -21.38 2.19
N PHE A 6 -16.59 -21.60 0.89
CA PHE A 6 -17.25 -22.78 0.35
C PHE A 6 -16.35 -24.04 0.48
N ASP A 7 -16.90 -25.23 0.21
CA ASP A 7 -16.21 -26.54 0.27
C ASP A 7 -15.73 -26.98 1.67
N GLN A 8 -16.29 -26.46 2.76
CA GLN A 8 -15.99 -26.98 4.12
C GLN A 8 -16.37 -28.46 4.28
N ASN A 9 -17.39 -28.92 3.55
CA ASN A 9 -17.74 -30.33 3.38
C ASN A 9 -17.68 -30.72 1.90
N ALA A 10 -16.47 -30.68 1.33
CA ALA A 10 -16.23 -30.97 -0.07
C ALA A 10 -16.85 -32.30 -0.55
N HIS A 11 -17.01 -33.30 0.32
CA HIS A 11 -17.62 -34.58 -0.08
C HIS A 11 -19.07 -34.41 -0.57
N GLU A 12 -19.88 -33.59 0.09
CA GLU A 12 -21.27 -33.34 -0.35
C GLU A 12 -21.32 -32.57 -1.67
N ASP A 13 -20.44 -31.57 -1.81
CA ASP A 13 -20.33 -30.76 -3.01
C ASP A 13 -19.94 -31.62 -4.23
N PHE A 14 -18.87 -32.42 -4.10
CA PHE A 14 -18.41 -33.32 -5.15
C PHE A 14 -19.41 -34.44 -5.44
N LYS A 15 -20.09 -35.00 -4.44
CA LYS A 15 -21.13 -36.03 -4.65
C LYS A 15 -22.28 -35.52 -5.50
N ASN A 16 -22.73 -34.28 -5.28
CA ASN A 16 -23.81 -33.69 -6.07
C ASN A 16 -23.33 -33.28 -7.47
N LEU A 17 -22.09 -32.81 -7.59
CA LEU A 17 -21.47 -32.53 -8.88
C LEU A 17 -21.29 -33.78 -9.74
N ASP A 18 -20.86 -34.90 -9.16
CA ASP A 18 -20.71 -36.17 -9.86
C ASP A 18 -22.05 -36.64 -10.44
N LYS A 19 -23.13 -36.53 -9.65
CA LYS A 19 -24.49 -36.81 -10.12
C LYS A 19 -24.90 -35.86 -11.24
N LEU A 20 -24.64 -34.56 -11.11
CA LEU A 20 -24.96 -33.56 -12.13
C LEU A 20 -24.24 -33.88 -13.44
N ILE A 21 -22.92 -34.10 -13.40
CA ILE A 21 -22.09 -34.47 -14.54
C ILE A 21 -22.63 -35.74 -15.20
N HIS A 22 -22.89 -36.78 -14.40
CA HIS A 22 -23.40 -38.05 -14.89
C HIS A 22 -24.74 -37.90 -15.61
N TYR A 23 -25.75 -37.33 -14.95
CA TYR A 23 -27.11 -37.26 -15.51
C TYR A 23 -27.23 -36.26 -16.66
N VAL A 24 -26.47 -35.15 -16.66
CA VAL A 24 -26.45 -34.21 -17.79
C VAL A 24 -25.82 -34.86 -19.02
N ASN A 25 -24.72 -35.59 -18.85
CA ASN A 25 -24.06 -36.26 -19.98
C ASN A 25 -24.88 -37.44 -20.52
N LEU A 26 -25.61 -38.17 -19.68
CA LEU A 26 -26.55 -39.21 -20.14
C LEU A 26 -27.64 -38.66 -21.08
N GLN A 27 -28.05 -37.40 -20.94
CA GLN A 27 -29.03 -36.79 -21.86
C GLN A 27 -28.51 -36.62 -23.29
N GLN A 28 -27.21 -36.83 -23.55
CA GLN A 28 -26.67 -36.88 -24.91
C GLN A 28 -27.29 -38.05 -25.70
N GLU A 29 -27.63 -39.17 -25.05
CA GLU A 29 -28.38 -40.29 -25.65
C GLU A 29 -29.79 -39.86 -26.10
N ASN A 30 -30.35 -38.83 -25.44
CA ASN A 30 -31.63 -38.22 -25.78
C ASN A 30 -31.50 -36.95 -26.65
N GLY A 31 -30.34 -36.75 -27.29
CA GLY A 31 -30.11 -35.66 -28.25
C GLY A 31 -29.62 -34.34 -27.65
N SER A 32 -29.28 -34.28 -26.35
CA SER A 32 -28.65 -33.09 -25.76
C SER A 32 -27.26 -32.86 -26.34
N GLY A 33 -26.94 -31.62 -26.74
CA GLY A 33 -25.60 -31.22 -27.20
C GLY A 33 -24.66 -30.75 -26.07
N ILE A 34 -25.05 -30.92 -24.81
CA ILE A 34 -24.32 -30.41 -23.64
C ILE A 34 -23.41 -31.50 -23.08
N ASN A 35 -22.14 -31.16 -22.85
CA ASN A 35 -21.16 -31.99 -22.15
C ASN A 35 -20.59 -31.24 -20.94
N VAL A 36 -20.65 -31.85 -19.77
CA VAL A 36 -20.17 -31.27 -18.50
C VAL A 36 -19.08 -32.17 -17.92
N PHE A 37 -18.04 -31.57 -17.38
CA PHE A 37 -16.91 -32.29 -16.75
C PHE A 37 -16.19 -31.36 -15.78
N TYR A 38 -15.40 -31.94 -14.86
CA TYR A 38 -14.53 -31.15 -14.00
C TYR A 38 -13.45 -30.43 -14.80
N SER A 39 -13.17 -29.19 -14.45
CA SER A 39 -12.19 -28.37 -15.14
C SER A 39 -11.53 -27.40 -14.17
N THR A 40 -10.54 -26.69 -14.68
CA THR A 40 -9.85 -25.59 -13.99
C THR A 40 -9.88 -24.35 -14.88
N PRO A 41 -9.64 -23.15 -14.33
CA PRO A 41 -9.51 -21.95 -15.14
C PRO A 41 -8.43 -22.08 -16.23
N SER A 42 -7.33 -22.80 -15.97
CA SER A 42 -6.26 -23.03 -16.96
C SER A 42 -6.71 -23.95 -18.09
N CYS A 43 -7.42 -25.04 -17.80
CA CYS A 43 -7.98 -25.92 -18.83
C CYS A 43 -9.01 -25.20 -19.71
N TYR A 44 -9.88 -24.38 -19.09
CA TYR A 44 -10.84 -23.55 -19.82
C TYR A 44 -10.13 -22.56 -20.77
N LEU A 45 -9.16 -21.81 -20.26
CA LEU A 45 -8.40 -20.85 -21.07
C LEU A 45 -7.59 -21.52 -22.19
N TYR A 46 -7.07 -22.73 -21.95
CA TYR A 46 -6.38 -23.52 -22.97
C TYR A 46 -7.28 -23.93 -24.13
N VAL A 47 -8.54 -24.29 -23.86
CA VAL A 47 -9.50 -24.59 -24.93
C VAL A 47 -9.89 -23.31 -25.67
N LEU A 48 -10.11 -22.20 -24.94
CA LEU A 48 -10.40 -20.90 -25.57
C LEU A 48 -9.26 -20.38 -26.45
N SER A 49 -8.01 -20.61 -26.08
CA SER A 49 -6.85 -20.17 -26.88
C SER A 49 -6.71 -20.95 -28.19
N LYS A 50 -7.26 -22.17 -28.25
CA LYS A 50 -7.35 -22.98 -29.47
C LYS A 50 -8.61 -22.70 -30.29
N ALA A 51 -9.58 -22.00 -29.73
CA ALA A 51 -10.76 -21.62 -30.48
C ALA A 51 -10.37 -20.59 -31.54
N GLU A 52 -10.80 -20.80 -32.79
CA GLU A 52 -10.62 -19.85 -33.90
C GLU A 52 -11.55 -18.64 -33.76
N LYS A 53 -11.50 -17.97 -32.61
CA LYS A 53 -12.30 -16.79 -32.27
C LYS A 53 -11.44 -15.54 -32.24
N LYS A 54 -12.02 -14.42 -32.69
CA LYS A 54 -11.44 -13.09 -32.51
C LYS A 54 -11.96 -12.50 -31.20
N TRP A 55 -11.06 -11.98 -30.38
CA TRP A 55 -11.37 -11.36 -29.09
C TRP A 55 -11.24 -9.84 -29.20
N SER A 56 -12.07 -9.10 -28.47
CA SER A 56 -11.97 -7.64 -28.36
C SER A 56 -10.75 -7.24 -27.52
N THR A 57 -10.09 -6.15 -27.88
CA THR A 57 -8.98 -5.57 -27.10
C THR A 57 -9.50 -4.63 -26.02
N LYS A 58 -8.86 -4.67 -24.85
CA LYS A 58 -9.06 -3.74 -23.73
C LYS A 58 -7.70 -3.29 -23.22
N THR A 59 -7.48 -1.98 -23.14
CA THR A 59 -6.14 -1.40 -22.88
C THR A 59 -6.08 -0.55 -21.61
N ASP A 60 -7.23 -0.04 -21.12
CA ASP A 60 -7.32 0.66 -19.85
C ASP A 60 -7.69 -0.28 -18.67
N ASP A 61 -8.00 0.27 -17.49
CA ASP A 61 -8.31 -0.47 -16.27
C ASP A 61 -9.82 -0.65 -16.01
N PHE A 62 -10.21 -1.15 -14.85
CA PHE A 62 -11.60 -1.38 -14.47
C PHE A 62 -12.07 -0.43 -13.35
N PHE A 63 -11.49 0.78 -13.27
CA PHE A 63 -11.83 1.76 -12.25
C PHE A 63 -12.71 2.92 -12.77
N PRO A 64 -13.55 3.50 -11.88
CA PRO A 64 -13.97 2.94 -10.59
C PRO A 64 -14.97 1.80 -10.77
N TYR A 65 -15.03 0.90 -9.77
CA TYR A 65 -16.05 -0.13 -9.69
C TYR A 65 -17.34 0.44 -9.07
N ALA A 66 -18.48 0.05 -9.64
CA ALA A 66 -19.80 0.31 -9.09
C ALA A 66 -20.66 -0.95 -9.21
N SER A 67 -21.32 -1.35 -8.12
CA SER A 67 -22.19 -2.53 -8.11
C SER A 67 -23.60 -2.22 -8.63
N THR A 68 -24.02 -0.97 -8.50
CA THR A 68 -25.24 -0.38 -9.09
C THR A 68 -24.90 1.05 -9.54
N PRO A 69 -25.75 1.71 -10.34
CA PRO A 69 -25.44 3.05 -10.85
C PRO A 69 -24.97 4.03 -9.77
N SER A 70 -25.66 4.09 -8.62
CA SER A 70 -25.36 5.03 -7.54
C SER A 70 -24.46 4.48 -6.41
N VAL A 71 -23.85 3.29 -6.57
CA VAL A 71 -23.04 2.65 -5.51
C VAL A 71 -21.62 2.44 -6.00
N TYR A 72 -20.84 3.52 -5.94
CA TYR A 72 -19.42 3.54 -6.29
C TYR A 72 -18.56 3.10 -5.11
N TRP A 73 -17.65 2.16 -5.38
CA TRP A 73 -16.75 1.62 -4.38
C TRP A 73 -15.45 2.43 -4.38
N THR A 74 -15.54 3.73 -4.17
CA THR A 74 -14.38 4.65 -4.22
C THR A 74 -13.95 5.14 -2.85
N GLY A 75 -14.80 5.00 -1.82
CA GLY A 75 -14.45 5.35 -0.44
C GLY A 75 -13.31 4.50 0.15
N TYR A 76 -13.12 3.26 -0.32
CA TYR A 76 -12.02 2.42 0.18
C TYR A 76 -10.64 2.89 -0.29
N TYR A 77 -10.57 3.80 -1.28
CA TYR A 77 -9.31 4.41 -1.71
C TYR A 77 -8.66 5.22 -0.58
N THR A 78 -9.45 5.76 0.36
CA THR A 78 -8.97 6.56 1.49
C THR A 78 -9.27 5.95 2.87
N SER A 79 -10.18 4.98 2.93
CA SER A 79 -10.57 4.30 4.18
C SER A 79 -9.36 3.74 4.93
N ARG A 80 -9.30 3.92 6.26
CA ARG A 80 -8.18 3.50 7.12
C ARG A 80 -6.80 4.01 6.63
N SER A 81 -6.72 5.31 6.31
CA SER A 81 -5.49 5.96 5.84
C SER A 81 -4.26 5.71 6.71
N VAL A 82 -4.42 5.58 8.03
CA VAL A 82 -3.34 5.24 8.96
C VAL A 82 -2.76 3.84 8.67
N LEU A 83 -3.62 2.84 8.43
CA LEU A 83 -3.18 1.47 8.11
C LEU A 83 -2.51 1.43 6.72
N LYS A 84 -3.07 2.13 5.72
CA LYS A 84 -2.43 2.29 4.40
C LYS A 84 -1.04 2.90 4.50
N ARG A 85 -0.88 3.96 5.32
CA ARG A 85 0.42 4.57 5.57
C ARG A 85 1.37 3.61 6.28
N TYR A 86 0.87 2.84 7.24
CA TYR A 86 1.68 1.90 8.01
C TYR A 86 2.18 0.74 7.15
N GLU A 87 1.36 0.24 6.22
CA GLU A 87 1.77 -0.74 5.20
C GLU A 87 2.92 -0.18 4.34
N ARG A 88 2.82 1.06 3.83
CA ARG A 88 3.89 1.67 3.03
C ARG A 88 5.18 1.87 3.85
N TYR A 89 5.04 2.26 5.11
CA TYR A 89 6.17 2.38 6.04
C TYR A 89 6.85 1.02 6.27
N ALA A 90 6.06 -0.02 6.55
CA ALA A 90 6.56 -1.38 6.76
C ALA A 90 7.24 -1.94 5.51
N ASN A 91 6.69 -1.69 4.32
CA ASN A 91 7.34 -2.06 3.06
C ASN A 91 8.70 -1.37 2.90
N ASN A 92 8.81 -0.08 3.23
CA ASN A 92 10.08 0.63 3.17
C ASN A 92 11.13 -0.01 4.09
N ILE A 93 10.76 -0.32 5.34
CA ILE A 93 11.64 -1.03 6.28
C ILE A 93 12.04 -2.39 5.70
N LEU A 94 11.10 -3.16 5.16
CA LEU A 94 11.40 -4.45 4.53
C LEU A 94 12.43 -4.35 3.41
N GLN A 95 12.32 -3.34 2.53
CA GLN A 95 13.30 -3.13 1.46
C GLN A 95 14.67 -2.75 2.02
N VAL A 96 14.73 -1.84 3.00
CA VAL A 96 15.98 -1.44 3.67
C VAL A 96 16.65 -2.65 4.33
N THR A 97 15.89 -3.45 5.08
CA THR A 97 16.38 -4.64 5.75
C THR A 97 16.95 -5.65 4.76
N ARG A 98 16.28 -5.89 3.62
CA ARG A 98 16.79 -6.77 2.56
C ARG A 98 18.09 -6.25 1.94
N GLN A 99 18.15 -4.95 1.66
CA GLN A 99 19.37 -4.32 1.13
C GLN A 99 20.54 -4.48 2.10
N GLN A 100 20.35 -4.07 3.37
CA GLN A 100 21.39 -4.16 4.39
C GLN A 100 21.83 -5.61 4.67
N ASN A 101 20.88 -6.56 4.68
CA ASN A 101 21.20 -7.98 4.78
C ASN A 101 22.09 -8.44 3.62
N GLY A 102 21.76 -8.04 2.39
CA GLY A 102 22.58 -8.34 1.20
C GLY A 102 23.98 -7.76 1.27
N PHE A 103 24.13 -6.49 1.67
CA PHE A 103 25.43 -5.83 1.78
C PHE A 103 26.30 -6.40 2.91
N SER A 104 25.70 -6.72 4.05
CA SER A 104 26.40 -7.24 5.22
C SER A 104 26.62 -8.76 5.19
N GLN A 105 26.01 -9.46 4.23
CA GLN A 105 25.93 -10.93 4.19
C GLN A 105 25.43 -11.51 5.51
N SER A 106 24.40 -10.90 6.08
CA SER A 106 23.81 -11.37 7.33
C SER A 106 23.09 -12.72 7.14
N ASN A 107 23.33 -13.66 8.07
CA ASN A 107 22.70 -14.98 8.05
C ASN A 107 21.26 -14.97 8.58
N LEU A 108 20.76 -13.82 9.07
CA LEU A 108 19.43 -13.69 9.64
C LEU A 108 18.37 -13.58 8.55
N ARG A 109 17.85 -14.73 8.12
CA ARG A 109 16.79 -14.81 7.10
C ARG A 109 15.38 -14.81 7.68
N ASN A 110 15.16 -15.50 8.80
CA ASN A 110 13.83 -15.65 9.39
C ASN A 110 13.15 -14.30 9.70
N PRO A 111 13.83 -13.29 10.29
CA PRO A 111 13.18 -12.01 10.56
C PRO A 111 12.73 -11.27 9.29
N ILE A 112 13.42 -11.46 8.16
CA ILE A 112 13.00 -10.91 6.86
C ILE A 112 11.74 -11.61 6.37
N PHE A 113 11.65 -12.93 6.54
CA PHE A 113 10.46 -13.69 6.18
C PHE A 113 9.25 -13.30 7.03
N ASP A 114 9.44 -13.07 8.34
CA ASP A 114 8.37 -12.65 9.25
C ASP A 114 7.71 -11.34 8.79
N LEU A 115 8.51 -10.32 8.47
CA LEU A 115 7.97 -9.07 7.91
C LEU A 115 7.42 -9.25 6.49
N SER A 116 8.02 -10.12 5.67
CA SER A 116 7.52 -10.41 4.32
C SER A 116 6.14 -11.06 4.33
N GLU A 117 5.90 -11.98 5.27
CA GLU A 117 4.59 -12.62 5.47
C GLU A 117 3.55 -11.59 5.94
N ALA A 118 3.89 -10.78 6.94
CA ALA A 118 3.02 -9.72 7.42
C ALA A 118 2.66 -8.72 6.31
N MET A 119 3.64 -8.35 5.47
CA MET A 119 3.42 -7.51 4.30
C MET A 119 2.51 -8.20 3.27
N GLY A 120 2.68 -9.50 3.03
CA GLY A 120 1.82 -10.27 2.13
C GLY A 120 0.37 -10.29 2.60
N LEU A 121 0.14 -10.53 3.90
CA LEU A 121 -1.18 -10.47 4.51
C LEU A 121 -1.79 -9.06 4.43
N ALA A 122 -0.98 -8.02 4.59
CA ALA A 122 -1.42 -6.64 4.46
C ALA A 122 -1.87 -6.28 3.03
N GLN A 123 -1.43 -7.00 2.00
CA GLN A 123 -1.89 -6.80 0.61
C GLN A 123 -3.25 -7.44 0.29
N HIS A 124 -3.81 -8.25 1.20
CA HIS A 124 -5.15 -8.80 1.00
C HIS A 124 -6.17 -7.69 0.72
N HIS A 125 -7.16 -7.98 -0.13
CA HIS A 125 -8.10 -7.00 -0.65
C HIS A 125 -9.08 -6.46 0.40
N ASP A 126 -9.10 -7.00 1.63
CA ASP A 126 -9.76 -6.38 2.81
C ASP A 126 -8.79 -5.77 3.84
N SER A 127 -7.48 -5.93 3.62
CA SER A 127 -6.44 -5.41 4.50
C SER A 127 -6.12 -3.96 4.17
N VAL A 128 -5.22 -3.71 3.20
CA VAL A 128 -4.79 -2.35 2.82
C VAL A 128 -5.94 -1.52 2.25
N SER A 129 -6.96 -2.14 1.65
CA SER A 129 -8.20 -1.46 1.23
C SER A 129 -8.96 -0.84 2.41
N GLY A 130 -8.80 -1.41 3.60
CA GLY A 130 -9.44 -0.98 4.84
C GLY A 130 -10.89 -1.43 5.00
N THR A 131 -11.33 -2.44 4.24
CA THR A 131 -12.72 -2.97 4.27
C THR A 131 -12.94 -4.08 5.30
N SER A 132 -11.91 -4.52 6.03
CA SER A 132 -12.08 -5.47 7.13
C SER A 132 -12.77 -4.86 8.38
N LYS A 133 -13.26 -5.73 9.26
CA LYS A 133 -13.69 -5.36 10.62
C LYS A 133 -12.53 -4.74 11.42
N GLN A 134 -12.85 -3.93 12.42
CA GLN A 134 -11.85 -3.19 13.21
C GLN A 134 -10.82 -4.11 13.90
N HIS A 135 -11.25 -5.20 14.53
CA HIS A 135 -10.33 -6.12 15.21
C HIS A 135 -9.39 -6.82 14.22
N VAL A 136 -9.86 -7.10 13.00
CA VAL A 136 -9.03 -7.67 11.93
C VAL A 136 -8.01 -6.63 11.44
N ALA A 137 -8.42 -5.37 11.30
CA ALA A 137 -7.50 -4.28 10.97
C ALA A 137 -6.43 -4.08 12.05
N ASN A 138 -6.81 -4.19 13.33
CA ASN A 138 -5.86 -4.16 14.45
C ASN A 138 -4.88 -5.33 14.37
N TYR A 139 -5.36 -6.52 14.01
CA TYR A 139 -4.50 -7.69 13.81
C TYR A 139 -3.49 -7.46 12.67
N TYR A 140 -3.89 -6.90 11.53
CA TYR A 140 -2.95 -6.55 10.46
C TYR A 140 -1.88 -5.55 10.94
N ALA A 141 -2.28 -4.51 11.68
CA ALA A 141 -1.33 -3.55 12.25
C ALA A 141 -0.37 -4.23 13.23
N GLN A 142 -0.85 -5.12 14.09
CA GLN A 142 -0.01 -5.88 15.01
C GLN A 142 1.02 -6.72 14.25
N ARG A 143 0.59 -7.49 13.24
CA ARG A 143 1.50 -8.33 12.44
C ARG A 143 2.59 -7.52 11.74
N LEU A 144 2.25 -6.33 11.23
CA LEU A 144 3.24 -5.42 10.65
C LEU A 144 4.22 -4.89 11.71
N SER A 145 3.74 -4.56 12.92
CA SER A 145 4.59 -4.12 14.03
C SER A 145 5.57 -5.20 14.45
N ASP A 146 5.07 -6.42 14.70
CA ASP A 146 5.90 -7.56 15.09
C ASP A 146 6.97 -7.84 14.01
N GLY A 147 6.59 -7.77 12.73
CA GLY A 147 7.53 -7.92 11.61
C GLY A 147 8.60 -6.82 11.55
N ILE A 148 8.24 -5.56 11.84
CA ILE A 148 9.19 -4.44 11.90
C ILE A 148 10.19 -4.65 13.03
N ASP A 149 9.73 -5.05 14.22
CA ASP A 149 10.60 -5.31 15.37
C ASP A 149 11.63 -6.40 15.06
N ARG A 150 11.17 -7.47 14.39
CA ARG A 150 12.03 -8.55 13.87
C ARG A 150 13.03 -8.03 12.84
N ALA A 151 12.60 -7.15 11.92
CA ALA A 151 13.47 -6.57 10.91
C ALA A 151 14.59 -5.68 11.50
N ILE A 152 14.37 -5.06 12.66
CA ILE A 152 15.38 -4.27 13.39
C ILE A 152 16.53 -5.16 13.87
N GLU A 153 16.31 -6.44 14.20
CA GLU A 153 17.37 -7.38 14.55
C GLU A 153 18.39 -7.51 13.40
N VAL A 154 17.89 -7.62 12.16
CA VAL A 154 18.71 -7.75 10.95
C VAL A 154 19.44 -6.45 10.64
N ILE A 155 18.77 -5.30 10.81
CA ILE A 155 19.39 -3.98 10.64
C ILE A 155 20.57 -3.83 11.61
N ASN A 156 20.40 -4.25 12.87
CA ASN A 156 21.46 -4.18 13.88
C ASN A 156 22.64 -5.12 13.60
N ASP A 157 22.37 -6.37 13.21
CA ASP A 157 23.42 -7.31 12.79
C ASP A 157 24.19 -6.76 11.57
N ALA A 158 23.47 -6.25 10.57
CA ALA A 158 24.05 -5.68 9.37
C ALA A 158 24.92 -4.46 9.69
N TYR A 159 24.40 -3.54 10.52
CA TYR A 159 25.13 -2.35 10.96
C TYR A 159 26.41 -2.71 11.73
N GLY A 160 26.31 -3.70 12.62
CA GLY A 160 27.46 -4.24 13.35
C GLY A 160 28.55 -4.74 12.41
N LYS A 161 28.19 -5.54 11.41
CA LYS A 161 29.14 -6.09 10.42
C LYS A 161 29.75 -5.02 9.53
N LEU A 162 28.95 -4.10 9.01
CA LEU A 162 29.40 -3.06 8.08
C LEU A 162 30.34 -2.04 8.74
N LEU A 163 30.18 -1.78 10.05
CA LEU A 163 31.02 -0.85 10.79
C LEU A 163 32.09 -1.51 11.65
N SER A 164 32.17 -2.84 11.66
CA SER A 164 33.25 -3.54 12.35
C SER A 164 34.57 -3.25 11.64
N LYS A 165 35.49 -2.59 12.36
CA LYS A 165 36.90 -2.45 11.96
C LYS A 165 37.71 -3.47 12.75
N GLU A 166 38.77 -4.00 12.14
CA GLU A 166 39.75 -4.83 12.87
C GLU A 166 40.27 -4.04 14.09
N ASN A 167 40.34 -4.70 15.24
CA ASN A 167 40.79 -4.17 16.55
C ASN A 167 39.85 -3.20 17.29
N ARG A 168 38.53 -3.25 17.05
CA ARG A 168 37.57 -2.45 17.84
C ARG A 168 37.34 -3.06 19.23
N THR A 169 37.56 -2.28 20.29
CA THR A 169 37.35 -2.68 21.70
C THR A 169 35.97 -2.30 22.24
N ILE A 170 35.27 -1.37 21.59
CA ILE A 170 33.96 -0.86 22.03
C ILE A 170 32.85 -1.47 21.16
N PRO A 171 31.81 -2.08 21.76
CA PRO A 171 30.68 -2.62 21.01
C PRO A 171 29.94 -1.52 20.25
N ILE A 172 29.48 -1.84 19.05
CA ILE A 172 28.69 -0.92 18.23
C ILE A 172 27.29 -0.80 18.86
N PRO A 173 26.80 0.42 19.15
CA PRO A 173 25.48 0.61 19.73
C PRO A 173 24.38 0.10 18.81
N ASN A 174 23.37 -0.55 19.39
CA ASN A 174 22.16 -0.91 18.67
C ASN A 174 21.45 0.36 18.18
N GLN A 175 20.95 0.27 16.96
CA GLN A 175 20.10 1.24 16.29
C GLN A 175 18.65 1.02 16.71
N PHE A 176 17.94 2.13 16.92
CA PHE A 176 16.52 2.16 17.25
C PHE A 176 15.79 3.07 16.26
N LEU A 177 14.56 2.70 15.90
CA LEU A 177 13.73 3.49 14.99
C LEU A 177 12.78 4.40 15.79
N CYS A 178 12.66 5.66 15.37
CA CYS A 178 11.71 6.62 15.91
C CYS A 178 10.32 6.47 15.23
N HIS A 179 9.57 5.41 15.57
CA HIS A 179 8.27 5.12 14.95
C HIS A 179 7.23 6.24 15.14
N TYR A 180 7.32 7.01 16.23
CA TYR A 180 6.37 8.06 16.60
C TYR A 180 6.78 9.48 16.14
N SER A 181 7.75 9.57 15.23
CA SER A 181 8.25 10.86 14.72
C SER A 181 7.13 11.72 14.09
N ASN A 182 6.10 11.09 13.52
CA ASN A 182 4.91 11.76 12.98
C ASN A 182 4.07 12.50 14.05
N ILE A 183 4.03 11.98 15.27
CA ILE A 183 3.39 12.64 16.43
C ILE A 183 4.40 13.41 17.28
N ARG A 184 5.59 13.68 16.72
CA ARG A 184 6.69 14.41 17.36
C ARG A 184 7.21 13.75 18.64
N ALA A 185 7.19 12.43 18.70
CA ALA A 185 7.78 11.67 19.79
C ALA A 185 8.89 10.74 19.29
N CYS A 186 9.95 10.62 20.07
CA CYS A 186 10.94 9.57 19.91
C CYS A 186 11.57 9.22 21.26
N LEU A 187 10.97 8.23 21.93
CA LEU A 187 11.38 7.77 23.26
C LEU A 187 12.90 7.48 23.37
N PRO A 188 13.57 6.85 22.38
CA PRO A 188 15.02 6.62 22.46
C PRO A 188 15.90 7.87 22.64
N ILE A 189 15.44 9.06 22.23
CA ILE A 189 16.26 10.29 22.24
C ILE A 189 15.78 11.36 23.21
N GLU A 190 14.52 11.34 23.64
CA GLU A 190 13.91 12.41 24.44
C GLU A 190 14.64 12.67 25.78
N GLU A 191 15.18 11.63 26.39
CA GLU A 191 15.91 11.69 27.66
C GLU A 191 17.43 11.81 27.48
N GLN A 192 17.95 11.71 26.25
CA GLN A 192 19.38 11.63 25.99
C GLN A 192 20.02 13.00 25.84
N LYS A 193 21.16 13.21 26.52
CA LYS A 193 21.97 14.44 26.40
C LYS A 193 22.76 14.50 25.09
N GLN A 194 23.08 13.34 24.53
CA GLN A 194 23.82 13.18 23.28
C GLN A 194 23.35 11.88 22.62
N PHE A 195 23.19 11.90 21.30
CA PHE A 195 22.83 10.74 20.50
C PHE A 195 23.44 10.86 19.10
N THR A 196 23.49 9.75 18.36
CA THR A 196 23.95 9.71 16.97
C THR A 196 22.77 9.37 16.07
N LEU A 197 22.65 10.09 14.95
CA LEU A 197 21.69 9.79 13.91
C LEU A 197 22.39 9.06 12.76
N THR A 198 21.89 7.86 12.46
CA THR A 198 22.38 7.06 11.34
C THR A 198 21.40 7.17 10.20
N PHE A 199 21.88 7.54 9.02
CA PHE A 199 21.07 7.63 7.80
C PHE A 199 21.46 6.53 6.83
N TRP A 200 20.46 5.82 6.31
CA TRP A 200 20.62 4.85 5.22
C TRP A 200 19.88 5.36 3.99
N ASN A 201 20.62 5.61 2.91
CA ASN A 201 20.02 5.92 1.60
C ASN A 201 19.74 4.61 0.87
N SER A 202 18.47 4.22 0.79
CA SER A 202 18.04 3.00 0.08
C SER A 202 17.87 3.19 -1.43
N THR A 203 18.17 4.38 -1.94
CA THR A 203 18.10 4.70 -3.37
C THR A 203 19.49 4.64 -4.00
N ILE A 204 19.54 4.45 -5.32
CA ILE A 204 20.79 4.42 -6.09
C ILE A 204 21.37 5.83 -6.35
N HIS A 205 20.58 6.87 -6.11
CA HIS A 205 20.98 8.26 -6.38
C HIS A 205 21.33 8.98 -5.08
N PRO A 206 22.25 9.96 -5.11
CA PRO A 206 22.45 10.86 -3.97
C PRO A 206 21.15 11.58 -3.62
N VAL A 207 20.83 11.63 -2.34
CA VAL A 207 19.62 12.27 -1.81
C VAL A 207 20.02 13.33 -0.79
N THR A 208 19.50 14.54 -0.97
CA THR A 208 19.61 15.63 0.01
C THR A 208 18.20 15.94 0.51
N ILE A 209 17.97 15.73 1.81
CA ILE A 209 16.69 15.98 2.46
C ILE A 209 16.89 16.71 3.78
N TYR A 210 15.89 17.50 4.17
CA TYR A 210 15.76 17.98 5.54
C TYR A 210 15.17 16.87 6.40
N TYR A 211 15.90 16.43 7.42
CA TYR A 211 15.40 15.47 8.39
C TYR A 211 14.95 16.18 9.66
N ARG A 212 13.75 15.85 10.13
CA ARG A 212 13.14 16.51 11.29
C ARG A 212 13.14 15.56 12.48
N VAL A 213 13.79 15.97 13.56
CA VAL A 213 13.94 15.15 14.77
C VAL A 213 13.18 15.82 15.91
N PRO A 214 12.25 15.12 16.58
CA PRO A 214 11.63 15.65 17.78
C PRO A 214 12.66 15.73 18.90
N VAL A 215 12.81 16.92 19.50
CA VAL A 215 13.80 17.19 20.54
C VAL A 215 13.17 17.97 21.69
N THR A 216 13.62 17.68 22.92
CA THR A 216 13.14 18.35 24.15
C THR A 216 13.98 19.56 24.54
N ARG A 217 15.12 19.75 23.90
CA ARG A 217 16.10 20.82 24.15
C ARG A 217 16.83 21.18 22.86
N GLN A 218 17.62 22.24 22.91
CA GLN A 218 18.52 22.58 21.81
C GLN A 218 19.77 21.70 21.84
N TYR A 219 20.19 21.26 20.66
CA TYR A 219 21.38 20.45 20.40
C TYR A 219 22.29 21.17 19.38
N PHE A 220 23.59 21.04 19.58
CA PHE A 220 24.56 21.32 18.52
C PHE A 220 24.68 20.09 17.64
N ILE A 221 24.47 20.26 16.34
CA ILE A 221 24.52 19.16 15.36
C ILE A 221 25.87 19.19 14.68
N TYR A 222 26.57 18.06 14.67
CA TYR A 222 27.86 17.91 14.02
C TYR A 222 27.78 16.88 12.90
N ASP A 223 28.51 17.14 11.81
CA ASP A 223 28.71 16.16 10.74
C ASP A 223 29.70 15.05 11.17
N PRO A 224 29.88 13.98 10.37
CA PRO A 224 30.79 12.89 10.72
C PRO A 224 32.27 13.28 10.88
N ILE A 225 32.68 14.47 10.42
CA ILE A 225 34.06 14.97 10.49
C ILE A 225 34.21 15.99 11.63
N GLY A 226 33.11 16.39 12.27
CA GLY A 226 33.07 17.27 13.44
C GLY A 226 32.72 18.73 13.12
N ASN A 227 32.29 19.05 11.90
CA ASN A 227 31.86 20.41 11.56
C ASN A 227 30.45 20.67 12.06
N LEU A 228 30.18 21.90 12.52
CA LEU A 228 28.84 22.31 12.95
C LEU A 228 27.90 22.42 11.74
N VAL A 229 26.75 21.74 11.83
CA VAL A 229 25.69 21.77 10.82
C VAL A 229 24.62 22.76 11.27
N SER A 230 24.22 23.66 10.36
CA SER A 230 23.12 24.59 10.62
C SER A 230 21.80 23.84 10.80
N ALA A 231 21.05 24.18 11.85
CA ALA A 231 19.77 23.57 12.18
C ALA A 231 18.73 24.63 12.53
N GLU A 232 17.48 24.37 12.15
CA GLU A 232 16.34 25.24 12.46
C GLU A 232 15.42 24.57 13.49
N TYR A 233 14.99 25.34 14.49
CA TYR A 233 14.03 24.89 15.49
C TYR A 233 12.65 25.38 15.14
N LEU A 234 11.80 24.44 14.73
CA LEU A 234 10.43 24.74 14.33
C LEU A 234 9.46 24.41 15.46
N MET A 235 8.80 25.44 15.99
CA MET A 235 7.69 25.28 16.94
C MET A 235 6.44 24.72 16.24
N ILE A 236 5.56 24.11 17.04
CA ILE A 236 4.27 23.60 16.55
C ILE A 236 3.37 24.79 16.20
N PRO A 237 2.93 24.95 14.93
CA PRO A 237 1.99 26.00 14.57
C PRO A 237 0.66 25.80 15.31
N ASP A 238 0.05 26.89 15.80
CA ASP A 238 -1.21 26.82 16.53
C ASP A 238 -2.36 26.30 15.64
N THR A 239 -2.29 26.53 14.32
CA THR A 239 -3.21 25.94 13.34
C THR A 239 -3.25 24.41 13.41
N THR A 240 -2.12 23.75 13.63
CA THR A 240 -2.07 22.29 13.81
C THR A 240 -2.68 21.85 15.14
N LYS A 241 -2.49 22.63 16.21
CA LYS A 241 -3.08 22.32 17.54
C LYS A 241 -4.61 22.46 17.51
N ASN A 242 -5.12 23.35 16.67
CA ASN A 242 -6.52 23.72 16.61
C ASN A 242 -7.33 22.96 15.54
N ILE A 243 -6.84 21.83 15.03
CA ILE A 243 -7.57 21.03 14.02
C ILE A 243 -8.91 20.53 14.62
N PRO A 244 -10.07 20.89 14.05
CA PRO A 244 -11.40 20.77 14.68
C PRO A 244 -12.00 19.36 14.77
N GLY A 245 -11.22 18.30 14.53
CA GLY A 245 -11.69 16.92 14.41
C GLY A 245 -12.17 16.21 15.69
N ARG A 246 -12.65 16.94 16.71
CA ARG A 246 -13.00 16.38 18.03
C ARG A 246 -14.47 16.56 18.46
N MET A 247 -15.35 17.02 17.57
CA MET A 247 -16.76 17.23 17.89
C MET A 247 -17.59 16.07 17.33
N ASN A 248 -18.23 15.32 18.23
CA ASN A 248 -19.16 14.25 17.85
C ASN A 248 -20.56 14.84 17.65
N ASP A 249 -20.91 15.12 16.40
CA ASP A 249 -22.24 15.60 16.00
C ASP A 249 -23.08 14.50 15.31
N ASN A 250 -22.63 13.23 15.38
CA ASN A 250 -23.25 12.08 14.69
C ASN A 250 -23.38 12.23 13.16
N ILE A 251 -22.67 13.18 12.54
CA ILE A 251 -22.64 13.35 11.08
C ILE A 251 -21.35 12.74 10.53
N GLY A 252 -21.47 11.78 9.62
CA GLY A 252 -20.33 11.21 8.90
C GLY A 252 -19.67 12.28 8.04
N LYS A 253 -18.35 12.44 8.15
CA LYS A 253 -17.57 13.44 7.41
C LYS A 253 -16.40 12.78 6.72
N GLU A 254 -16.27 13.05 5.42
CA GLU A 254 -15.09 12.74 4.62
C GLU A 254 -14.33 14.03 4.34
N ILE A 255 -13.06 14.09 4.75
CA ILE A 255 -12.25 15.29 4.65
C ILE A 255 -11.43 15.23 3.37
N ILE A 256 -11.49 16.30 2.58
CA ILE A 256 -10.70 16.46 1.35
C ILE A 256 -9.78 17.68 1.45
N ILE A 257 -8.65 17.60 0.75
CA ILE A 257 -7.84 18.78 0.42
C ILE A 257 -8.11 19.10 -1.04
N ARG A 258 -8.55 20.33 -1.31
CA ARG A 258 -8.85 20.81 -2.66
C ARG A 258 -7.88 21.90 -3.07
N TYR A 259 -7.08 21.62 -4.09
CA TYR A 259 -6.26 22.62 -4.77
C TYR A 259 -7.08 23.24 -5.90
N ASN A 260 -7.08 24.57 -6.00
CA ASN A 260 -7.78 25.32 -7.04
C ASN A 260 -6.76 26.11 -7.87
N THR A 261 -6.89 26.06 -9.20
CA THR A 261 -6.01 26.71 -10.17
C THR A 261 -6.79 27.06 -11.42
N ASP A 262 -6.29 28.02 -12.18
CA ASP A 262 -6.78 28.48 -13.47
C ASP A 262 -6.31 27.61 -14.66
N ILE A 263 -5.62 26.49 -14.43
CA ILE A 263 -5.24 25.53 -15.48
C ILE A 263 -6.51 24.97 -16.15
N ASN A 264 -6.64 25.18 -17.45
CA ASN A 264 -7.74 24.62 -18.24
C ASN A 264 -7.39 23.20 -18.72
N SER A 265 -7.75 22.19 -17.92
CA SER A 265 -7.42 20.79 -18.22
C SER A 265 -8.41 20.09 -19.16
N GLU A 266 -9.41 20.80 -19.70
CA GLU A 266 -10.46 20.20 -20.55
C GLU A 266 -11.15 18.97 -19.91
N LYS A 267 -11.37 19.01 -18.59
CA LYS A 267 -11.87 17.88 -17.77
C LYS A 267 -10.95 16.67 -17.65
N LYS A 268 -9.77 16.69 -18.28
CA LYS A 268 -8.78 15.61 -18.21
C LYS A 268 -7.94 15.74 -16.94
N TYR A 269 -7.56 14.61 -16.40
CA TYR A 269 -6.61 14.46 -15.30
C TYR A 269 -5.94 13.09 -15.41
N TYR A 270 -4.81 12.91 -14.74
CA TYR A 270 -3.98 11.73 -14.91
C TYR A 270 -3.67 11.12 -13.55
N THR A 271 -3.88 9.82 -13.42
CA THR A 271 -3.61 9.07 -12.18
C THR A 271 -2.69 7.89 -12.47
N ASP A 272 -1.87 7.51 -11.50
CA ASP A 272 -1.10 6.27 -11.58
C ASP A 272 -1.99 5.02 -11.45
N GLY A 273 -1.56 3.92 -12.05
CA GLY A 273 -2.04 2.57 -11.82
C GLY A 273 -0.98 1.80 -11.05
N ASN A 274 -1.19 1.61 -9.75
CA ASN A 274 -0.27 0.95 -8.82
C ASN A 274 1.16 1.49 -8.91
N GLU A 275 1.31 2.81 -8.85
CA GLU A 275 2.57 3.56 -8.87
C GLU A 275 3.35 3.46 -10.21
N ARG A 276 2.76 2.85 -11.25
CA ARG A 276 3.44 2.57 -12.52
C ARG A 276 2.87 3.36 -13.70
N GLN A 277 2.03 2.71 -14.50
CA GLN A 277 1.47 3.29 -15.71
C GLN A 277 0.58 4.47 -15.33
N VAL A 278 0.59 5.49 -16.18
CA VAL A 278 -0.28 6.65 -16.02
C VAL A 278 -1.48 6.47 -16.93
N LEU A 279 -2.66 6.68 -16.40
CA LEU A 279 -3.92 6.59 -17.13
C LEU A 279 -4.57 7.96 -17.20
N GLU A 280 -4.99 8.35 -18.41
CA GLU A 280 -5.82 9.53 -18.61
C GLU A 280 -7.25 9.24 -18.15
N ARG A 281 -7.78 10.15 -17.34
CA ARG A 281 -9.14 10.13 -16.81
C ARG A 281 -9.86 11.36 -17.33
N ILE A 282 -11.12 11.17 -17.74
CA ILE A 282 -11.99 12.26 -18.20
C ILE A 282 -13.19 12.28 -17.26
N ARG A 283 -13.45 13.45 -16.68
CA ARG A 283 -14.59 13.63 -15.78
C ARG A 283 -15.89 13.26 -16.48
N ASP A 284 -16.71 12.45 -15.80
CA ASP A 284 -18.03 11.99 -16.26
C ASP A 284 -17.99 11.22 -17.59
N TYR A 285 -16.93 10.46 -17.84
CA TYR A 285 -16.76 9.69 -19.08
C TYR A 285 -16.22 8.27 -18.84
N ARG A 286 -16.65 7.31 -19.68
CA ARG A 286 -16.14 5.94 -19.74
C ARG A 286 -15.85 5.54 -21.18
N PRO A 287 -14.70 4.91 -21.49
CA PRO A 287 -14.33 4.56 -22.86
C PRO A 287 -15.09 3.36 -23.41
N THR A 288 -15.56 2.45 -22.55
CA THR A 288 -16.12 1.15 -22.97
C THR A 288 -17.64 1.08 -22.99
N TRP A 289 -18.34 2.06 -22.42
CA TRP A 289 -19.80 2.07 -22.35
C TRP A 289 -20.34 3.50 -22.17
N HIS A 290 -21.62 3.71 -22.48
CA HIS A 290 -22.27 5.01 -22.36
C HIS A 290 -22.62 5.33 -20.90
N TYR A 291 -21.83 6.21 -20.28
CA TYR A 291 -22.04 6.62 -18.89
C TYR A 291 -23.10 7.70 -18.75
N ILE A 292 -24.05 7.49 -17.83
CA ILE A 292 -25.05 8.47 -17.41
C ILE A 292 -24.60 9.01 -16.05
N PRO A 293 -24.25 10.31 -15.93
CA PRO A 293 -23.73 10.87 -14.68
C PRO A 293 -24.81 10.94 -13.61
N ASP A 294 -24.81 9.97 -12.70
CA ASP A 294 -25.75 9.82 -11.60
C ASP A 294 -25.16 10.21 -10.24
N ASP A 295 -23.86 9.98 -10.05
CA ASP A 295 -23.06 10.53 -8.95
C ASP A 295 -21.79 11.19 -9.53
N PRO A 296 -21.80 12.52 -9.79
CA PRO A 296 -20.69 13.22 -10.45
C PRO A 296 -19.46 13.39 -9.53
N ILE A 297 -19.53 13.00 -8.26
CA ILE A 297 -18.41 13.10 -7.32
C ILE A 297 -17.77 11.72 -7.17
N SER A 298 -18.51 10.74 -6.65
CA SER A 298 -17.95 9.43 -6.29
C SER A 298 -17.46 8.67 -7.51
N SER A 299 -18.09 8.88 -8.68
CA SER A 299 -17.70 8.25 -9.95
C SER A 299 -16.40 8.78 -10.56
N ASN A 300 -15.87 9.90 -10.05
CA ASN A 300 -14.65 10.53 -10.57
C ASN A 300 -13.46 10.38 -9.63
N TYR A 301 -13.62 9.67 -8.50
CA TYR A 301 -12.50 9.23 -7.68
C TYR A 301 -11.79 8.04 -8.32
N TYR A 302 -10.46 8.08 -8.25
CA TYR A 302 -9.57 7.00 -8.70
C TYR A 302 -8.52 6.74 -7.60
N PRO A 303 -8.07 5.50 -7.42
CA PRO A 303 -7.02 5.20 -6.46
C PRO A 303 -5.70 5.80 -6.95
N ILE A 304 -5.01 6.50 -6.06
CA ILE A 304 -3.71 7.13 -6.32
C ILE A 304 -2.73 6.57 -5.31
N ASN A 305 -1.64 6.00 -5.80
CA ASN A 305 -0.60 5.46 -4.92
C ASN A 305 0.69 6.29 -4.98
N SER A 306 0.92 7.03 -6.07
CA SER A 306 2.11 7.89 -6.20
C SER A 306 1.81 9.32 -6.59
N ARG A 307 0.96 9.57 -7.60
CA ARG A 307 0.78 10.91 -8.16
C ARG A 307 -0.51 11.11 -8.93
N ILE A 308 -0.99 12.34 -8.90
CA ILE A 308 -2.07 12.84 -9.77
C ILE A 308 -1.67 14.19 -10.36
N TRP A 309 -2.11 14.49 -11.57
CA TRP A 309 -1.93 15.83 -12.12
C TRP A 309 -3.00 16.26 -13.11
N ILE A 310 -3.02 17.56 -13.34
CA ILE A 310 -3.72 18.23 -14.43
C ILE A 310 -2.72 19.09 -15.20
N ARG A 311 -3.01 19.35 -16.47
CA ARG A 311 -2.19 20.21 -17.32
C ARG A 311 -3.01 20.92 -18.38
N ASP A 312 -2.53 22.07 -18.83
CA ASP A 312 -2.96 22.75 -20.05
C ASP A 312 -1.78 22.73 -21.06
N GLN A 313 -1.78 23.63 -22.05
CA GLN A 313 -0.70 23.71 -23.05
C GLN A 313 0.64 24.18 -22.46
N ASP A 314 0.60 24.98 -21.40
CA ASP A 314 1.77 25.71 -20.89
C ASP A 314 2.21 25.24 -19.49
N ARG A 315 1.29 24.67 -18.70
CA ARG A 315 1.46 24.45 -17.26
C ARG A 315 0.97 23.07 -16.85
N GLN A 316 1.61 22.53 -15.82
CA GLN A 316 1.20 21.30 -15.14
C GLN A 316 1.21 21.51 -13.63
N LEU A 317 0.14 21.07 -12.96
CA LEU A 317 0.07 20.96 -11.51
C LEU A 317 0.06 19.48 -11.12
N THR A 318 1.13 19.03 -10.46
CA THR A 318 1.29 17.65 -9.96
C THR A 318 1.21 17.64 -8.44
N ILE A 319 0.49 16.65 -7.92
CA ILE A 319 0.35 16.34 -6.49
C ILE A 319 0.90 14.96 -6.23
#